data_AF-A0A520I9H0-F1
#
_entry.id   AF-A0A520I9H0-F1
#
_cell.length_a   1.000
_cell.length_b   1.000
_cell.length_c   1.000
_cell.angle_alpha   90.00
_cell.angle_beta   90.00
_cell.angle_gamma   90.00
#
_symmetry.space_group_name_H-M   'P 1'
#
loop_
_entity.id
_entity.type
_entity.pdbx_description
1 polymer ?
#
loop_
_entity_poly.entity_id
_entity_poly.type
_entity_poly.pdbx_seq_one_letter_code
_entity_poly.pdbx_strand_id
1 'polypeptide(L)' 'LCRPSEAVLDLLPALQQGAFAKEDGEKIVDASGQRIA' A
#
# COMPACT_ATOMS: atom_id res chain seq x y z
N LEU A 1 15.31 3.72 -3.49
CA LEU A 1 15.27 2.34 -2.96
C LEU A 1 14.17 2.30 -1.92
N CYS A 2 12.95 1.86 -2.28
CA CYS A 2 11.87 1.71 -1.30
C CYS A 2 11.95 0.30 -0.73
N ARG A 3 12.65 0.17 0.41
CA ARG A 3 12.66 -1.05 1.21
C ARG A 3 12.20 -0.69 2.62
N PRO A 4 11.04 -1.21 3.06
CA PRO A 4 10.17 -2.17 2.36
C PRO A 4 9.42 -1.54 1.16
N SER A 5 8.82 -2.35 0.28
CA SER A 5 8.30 -1.88 -1.02
C SER A 5 7.17 -0.85 -0.87
N GLU A 6 6.33 -1.00 0.14
CA GLU A 6 5.22 -0.13 0.51
C GLU A 6 5.64 1.26 1.03
N ALA A 7 6.92 1.49 1.29
CA ALA A 7 7.44 2.83 1.60
C ALA A 7 7.25 3.80 0.40
N VAL A 8 7.06 3.28 -0.81
CA VAL A 8 6.75 4.11 -1.98
C VAL A 8 5.40 4.82 -1.85
N LEU A 9 4.44 4.26 -1.11
CA LEU A 9 3.10 4.83 -1.02
C LEU A 9 3.10 6.19 -0.30
N ASP A 10 4.09 6.45 0.54
CA ASP A 10 4.23 7.73 1.25
C ASP A 10 4.73 8.86 0.32
N LEU A 11 5.21 8.51 -0.89
CA LEU A 11 5.68 9.45 -1.91
C LEU A 11 4.64 9.75 -2.98
N LEU A 12 3.56 8.95 -3.05
CA LEU A 12 2.53 9.13 -4.06
C LEU A 12 1.62 10.30 -3.67
N PRO A 13 1.34 11.25 -4.58
CA PRO A 13 0.49 12.41 -4.29
C PRO A 13 -0.99 12.05 -4.12
N ALA A 14 -1.39 10.86 -4.59
CA ALA A 14 -2.74 10.32 -4.47
C ALA A 14 -2.72 9.05 -3.63
N LEU A 15 -3.78 8.85 -2.85
CA LEU A 15 -4.02 7.61 -2.13
C LEU A 15 -4.29 6.45 -3.10
N GLN A 16 -4.14 5.23 -2.60
CA GLN A 16 -4.49 4.04 -3.37
C GLN A 16 -5.99 4.00 -3.65
N GLN A 17 -6.36 3.60 -4.87
CA GLN A 17 -7.75 3.62 -5.35
C GLN A 17 -8.55 2.38 -4.95
N GLY A 18 -7.91 1.41 -4.27
CA GLY A 18 -8.52 0.18 -3.82
C GLY A 18 -7.53 -0.66 -3.01
N ALA A 19 -7.94 -1.88 -2.69
CA ALA A 19 -7.13 -2.79 -1.89
C ALA A 19 -5.82 -3.15 -2.59
N PHE A 20 -4.76 -3.27 -1.80
CA PHE A 20 -3.43 -3.66 -2.27
C PHE A 20 -2.83 -4.70 -1.33
N ALA A 21 -2.43 -5.83 -1.90
CA ALA A 21 -1.71 -6.89 -1.20
C ALA A 21 -0.42 -7.20 -1.96
N LYS A 22 0.65 -7.52 -1.23
CA LYS A 22 1.92 -7.99 -1.78
C LYS A 22 1.76 -9.41 -2.34
N GLU A 23 2.80 -9.87 -3.03
CA GLU A 23 2.84 -11.20 -3.67
C GLU A 23 2.78 -12.37 -2.67
N ASP A 24 3.22 -12.14 -1.42
CA ASP A 24 3.14 -13.09 -0.31
C ASP A 24 1.78 -13.09 0.40
N GLY A 25 0.85 -12.23 -0.04
CA GLY A 25 -0.48 -12.10 0.53
C GLY A 25 -0.56 -11.09 1.68
N GLU A 26 0.53 -10.41 2.05
CA GLU A 26 0.49 -9.34 3.04
C GLU A 26 -0.39 -8.18 2.54
N LYS A 27 -1.46 -7.87 3.27
CA LYS A 27 -2.38 -6.79 2.92
C LYS A 27 -1.84 -5.46 3.47
N ILE A 28 -1.64 -4.50 2.59
CA ILE A 28 -1.08 -3.18 2.94
C ILE A 28 -2.14 -2.09 2.92
N VAL A 29 -3.11 -2.20 2.01
CA VAL A 29 -4.20 -1.24 1.84
C VAL A 29 -5.53 -1.97 1.74
N ASP A 30 -6.55 -1.44 2.41
CA ASP A 30 -7.92 -1.96 2.39
C ASP A 30 -8.74 -1.49 1.17
N ALA A 31 -10.00 -1.95 1.08
CA ALA A 31 -10.88 -1.59 -0.03
C ALA A 31 -11.29 -0.11 -0.05
N SER A 32 -11.11 0.63 1.04
CA SER A 32 -11.35 2.07 1.12
C SER A 32 -10.13 2.91 0.73
N GLY A 33 -9.00 2.27 0.40
CA GLY A 33 -7.75 2.95 0.08
C GLY A 33 -6.92 3.35 1.31
N GLN A 34 -7.28 2.86 2.50
CA GLN A 34 -6.58 3.16 3.76
C GLN A 34 -5.52 2.10 4.08
N ARG A 35 -4.45 2.52 4.76
CA ARG A 35 -3.41 1.61 5.27
C ARG A 35 -4.00 0.67 6.32
N ILE A 36 -3.63 -0.60 6.23
CA ILE A 36 -3.96 -1.61 7.24
C ILE A 36 -2.85 -1.55 8.32
N ALA A 37 -3.24 -1.44 9.59
CA ALA A 37 -2.33 -1.44 10.73
C ALA A 37 -1.95 -2.86 11.16
#